data_AF-A0A4Y7RSS3-F1
#
_entry.id   AF-A0A4Y7RSS3-F1
#
_cell.length_a   1.000
_cell.length_b   1.000
_cell.length_c   1.000
_cell.angle_alpha   90.00
_cell.angle_beta   90.00
_cell.angle_gamma   90.00
#
_symmetry.space_group_name_H-M   'P 1'
#
loop_
_entity.id
_entity.type
_entity.pdbx_description
1 polymer ?
#
loop_
_entity_poly.entity_id
_entity_poly.type
_entity_poly.pdbx_seq_one_letter_code
_entity_poly.pdbx_strand_id
1 'polypeptide(L)'
;MPVCPVCNSLAAAKKDCPRCGKILLDAGLLQDFYDDYSAYLDQGIYEDGYRHYNEVYCIHLFYCPHCHFDVTLGFKRLEEDRLMD
;
A
#
# COMPACT_ATOMS: atom_id res chain seq x y z
N MET A 1 -17.34 -0.65 4.28
CA MET A 1 -15.97 -0.25 4.73
C MET A 1 -15.10 -0.06 3.49
N PRO A 2 -14.46 1.11 3.27
CA PRO A 2 -13.75 1.37 2.03
C PRO A 2 -12.53 0.45 1.86
N VAL A 3 -12.47 -0.25 0.72
CA VAL A 3 -11.54 -1.34 0.46
C VAL A 3 -10.36 -0.87 -0.37
N CYS A 4 -9.13 -1.15 0.06
CA CYS A 4 -7.95 -0.94 -0.80
C CYS A 4 -7.97 -1.98 -1.94
N PRO A 5 -7.95 -1.54 -3.22
CA PRO A 5 -8.01 -2.47 -4.35
C PRO A 5 -6.74 -3.33 -4.48
N VAL A 6 -5.60 -2.89 -3.94
CA VAL A 6 -4.35 -3.64 -3.99
C VAL A 6 -4.29 -4.70 -2.90
N CYS A 7 -4.61 -4.37 -1.64
CA CYS A 7 -4.66 -5.35 -0.54
C CYS A 7 -5.59 -6.54 -0.84
N ASN A 8 -6.68 -6.26 -1.55
CA ASN A 8 -7.71 -7.26 -1.86
C ASN A 8 -7.54 -7.88 -3.25
N SER A 9 -6.39 -7.68 -3.89
CA SER A 9 -6.08 -8.22 -5.22
C SER A 9 -7.09 -7.86 -6.32
N LEU A 10 -7.89 -6.80 -6.12
CA LEU A 10 -8.82 -6.24 -7.10
C LEU A 10 -8.08 -5.47 -8.20
N ALA A 11 -6.88 -4.96 -7.89
CA ALA A 11 -5.98 -4.33 -8.84
C ALA A 11 -4.52 -4.68 -8.54
N ALA A 12 -3.70 -4.74 -9.60
CA ALA A 12 -2.25 -4.90 -9.48
C ALA A 12 -1.54 -3.62 -9.91
N ALA A 13 -0.69 -3.07 -9.04
CA ALA A 13 0.16 -1.94 -9.38
C ALA A 13 1.46 -2.45 -10.01
N LYS A 14 1.72 -2.07 -11.27
CA LYS A 14 2.98 -2.36 -11.98
C LYS A 14 3.71 -1.05 -12.25
N LYS A 15 4.91 -0.92 -11.69
CA LYS A 15 5.79 0.25 -11.84
C LYS A 15 7.20 -0.22 -12.10
N ASP A 16 7.88 0.43 -13.04
CA ASP A 16 9.31 0.21 -13.26
C ASP A 16 10.13 0.97 -12.22
N CYS A 17 11.21 0.36 -11.76
CA CYS A 17 12.17 0.99 -10.89
C CYS A 17 12.88 2.12 -11.64
N PRO A 18 12.87 3.36 -11.14
CA PRO A 18 13.50 4.49 -11.81
C PRO A 18 15.04 4.40 -11.82
N ARG A 19 15.64 3.49 -11.03
CA ARG A 19 17.10 3.32 -10.95
C ARG A 19 17.66 2.24 -11.89
N CYS A 20 16.93 1.14 -12.12
CA CYS A 20 17.44 0.02 -12.91
C CYS A 20 16.45 -0.58 -13.93
N GLY A 21 15.23 -0.04 -14.02
CA GLY A 21 14.20 -0.48 -14.96
C GLY A 21 13.54 -1.83 -14.67
N LYS A 22 13.87 -2.51 -13.56
CA LYS A 22 13.17 -3.72 -13.12
C LYS A 22 11.84 -3.38 -12.46
N ILE A 23 10.85 -4.28 -12.56
CA ILE A 23 9.55 -4.12 -11.91
C ILE A 23 9.72 -4.02 -10.39
N LEU A 24 9.04 -3.04 -9.79
CA LEU A 24 8.89 -2.91 -8.34
C LEU A 24 7.87 -3.95 -7.84
N LEU A 25 8.15 -4.54 -6.68
CA LEU A 25 7.27 -5.47 -5.98
C LEU A 25 6.56 -4.74 -4.84
N ASP A 26 5.29 -5.05 -4.63
CA ASP A 26 4.53 -4.60 -3.46
C ASP A 26 4.99 -5.38 -2.22
N ALA A 27 5.48 -4.67 -1.21
CA ALA A 27 5.86 -5.25 0.08
C ALA A 27 4.70 -5.31 1.09
N GLY A 28 3.58 -4.63 0.79
CA GLY A 28 2.44 -4.51 1.70
C GLY A 28 2.30 -3.10 2.25
N LEU A 29 1.54 -2.98 3.35
CA LEU A 29 1.22 -1.70 3.96
C LEU A 29 2.48 -1.06 4.55
N LEU A 30 2.62 0.25 4.39
CA LEU A 30 3.79 0.95 4.91
C LEU A 30 3.92 0.82 6.44
N GLN A 31 2.80 0.90 7.16
CA GLN A 31 2.80 0.83 8.62
C GLN A 31 3.21 -0.53 9.17
N ASP A 32 3.08 -1.62 8.41
CA ASP A 32 3.50 -2.96 8.84
C ASP A 32 5.01 -3.03 9.13
N PHE A 33 5.77 -2.02 8.67
CA PHE A 33 7.21 -1.89 8.84
C PHE A 33 7.62 -0.82 9.88
N TYR A 34 6.70 -0.25 10.66
CA TYR A 34 7.05 0.79 11.66
C TYR A 34 7.72 0.22 12.91
N ASP A 35 7.35 -0.99 13.32
CA ASP A 35 7.94 -1.72 14.44
C ASP A 35 7.67 -3.23 14.30
N ASP A 36 8.33 -4.06 15.11
CA ASP A 36 8.26 -5.53 15.08
C ASP A 36 6.83 -6.09 15.29
N TYR A 37 5.93 -5.29 15.86
CA TYR A 37 4.54 -5.66 16.12
C TYR A 37 3.53 -5.00 15.19
N SER A 38 3.96 -4.06 14.34
CA SER A 38 3.03 -3.20 13.61
C SER A 38 2.08 -3.96 12.70
N ALA A 39 2.55 -5.03 12.05
CA ALA A 39 1.75 -5.91 11.19
C ALA A 39 0.61 -6.65 11.92
N TYR A 40 0.65 -6.70 13.26
CA TYR A 40 -0.37 -7.34 14.10
C TYR A 40 -1.32 -6.35 14.77
N LEU A 41 -1.03 -5.05 14.67
CA LEU A 41 -1.85 -4.01 15.26
C LEU A 41 -3.02 -3.66 14.34
N ASP A 42 -4.11 -3.19 14.96
CA ASP A 42 -5.28 -2.75 14.21
C ASP A 42 -4.92 -1.58 13.30
N GLN A 43 -5.38 -1.63 12.05
CA GLN A 43 -5.09 -0.60 11.05
C GLN A 43 -5.59 0.79 11.48
N GLY A 44 -6.70 0.85 12.22
CA GLY A 44 -7.27 2.10 12.73
C GLY A 44 -6.35 2.86 13.67
N ILE A 45 -5.36 2.20 14.30
CA ILE A 45 -4.33 2.89 15.10
C ILE A 45 -3.48 3.82 14.23
N TYR A 46 -3.29 3.48 12.96
CA TYR A 46 -2.43 4.22 12.02
C TYR A 46 -3.20 5.21 11.15
N GLU A 47 -4.52 5.33 11.28
CA GLU A 47 -5.36 6.30 10.54
C GLU A 47 -5.24 7.73 11.10
N ASP A 48 -4.03 8.15 11.45
CA ASP A 48 -3.72 9.48 11.99
C ASP A 48 -3.33 10.50 10.89
N GLY A 49 -3.35 10.07 9.62
CA GLY A 49 -2.95 10.87 8.47
C GLY A 49 -1.44 10.89 8.20
N TYR A 50 -0.63 10.20 9.02
CA TYR A 50 0.81 10.11 8.79
C TYR A 50 1.09 9.49 7.42
N ARG A 51 1.92 10.17 6.63
CA ARG A 51 2.22 9.83 5.23
C ARG A 51 0.97 9.60 4.36
N HIS A 52 -0.13 10.28 4.69
CA HIS A 52 -1.42 10.22 4.00
C HIS A 52 -2.20 8.92 4.16
N TYR A 53 -1.83 8.04 5.10
CA TYR A 53 -2.63 6.87 5.42
C TYR A 53 -3.89 7.28 6.19
N ASN A 54 -5.07 6.91 5.67
CA ASN A 54 -6.38 7.18 6.28
C ASN A 54 -7.50 6.32 5.65
N GLU A 55 -8.74 6.59 6.05
CA GLU A 55 -9.97 5.97 5.55
C GLU A 55 -10.20 6.13 4.03
N VAL A 56 -9.54 7.10 3.38
CA VAL A 56 -9.64 7.36 1.93
C VAL A 56 -8.47 6.77 1.15
N TYR A 57 -7.26 6.78 1.73
CA TYR A 57 -6.03 6.37 1.06
C TYR A 57 -5.28 5.29 1.84
N CYS A 58 -4.97 4.21 1.12
CA CYS A 58 -4.11 3.13 1.59
C CYS A 58 -2.69 3.34 1.04
N ILE A 59 -1.66 3.25 1.89
CA ILE A 59 -0.26 3.53 1.52
C ILE A 59 0.53 2.24 1.58
N HIS A 60 1.15 1.88 0.47
CA HIS A 60 1.94 0.66 0.32
C HIS A 60 3.41 0.99 0.08
N LEU A 61 4.29 0.14 0.60
CA LEU A 61 5.71 0.17 0.29
C LEU A 61 6.00 -0.69 -0.95
N PHE A 62 6.65 -0.12 -1.95
CA PHE A 62 7.13 -0.82 -3.13
C PHE A 62 8.65 -0.85 -3.14
N TYR A 63 9.25 -1.99 -3.45
CA TYR A 63 10.71 -2.13 -3.49
C TYR A 63 11.19 -2.82 -4.76
N CYS A 64 12.42 -2.50 -5.15
CA CYS A 64 13.11 -3.14 -6.25
C CYS A 64 13.93 -4.32 -5.73
N PRO A 65 13.65 -5.57 -6.16
CA PRO A 65 14.40 -6.74 -5.71
C PRO A 65 15.84 -6.80 -6.25
N HIS A 66 16.22 -5.90 -7.16
CA HIS A 66 17.53 -5.88 -7.80
C HIS A 66 18.48 -4.81 -7.24
N CYS A 67 17.99 -3.59 -7.04
CA CYS A 67 18.82 -2.47 -6.58
C CYS A 67 18.41 -1.90 -5.22
N HIS A 68 17.41 -2.50 -4.58
CA HIS A 68 16.90 -2.13 -3.25
C HIS A 68 16.36 -0.70 -3.16
N PHE A 69 16.06 -0.04 -4.29
CA PHE A 69 15.27 1.19 -4.29
C PHE A 69 13.86 0.92 -3.82
N ASP A 70 13.36 1.71 -2.88
CA ASP A 70 12.00 1.68 -2.39
C ASP A 70 11.27 3.01 -2.59
N VAL A 71 9.95 2.94 -2.67
CA VAL A 71 9.05 4.09 -2.79
C VAL A 71 7.68 3.75 -2.21
N THR A 72 6.99 4.74 -1.65
CA THR A 72 5.61 4.58 -1.18
C THR A 72 4.62 4.97 -2.26
N LEU A 73 3.60 4.15 -2.50
CA LEU A 73 2.51 4.44 -3.42
C LEU A 73 1.17 4.49 -2.68
N GLY A 74 0.39 5.54 -2.93
CA GLY A 74 -0.95 5.70 -2.36
C GLY A 74 -2.04 5.20 -3.31
N PHE A 75 -2.99 4.45 -2.77
CA PHE A 75 -4.15 3.91 -3.49
C PHE A 75 -5.42 4.43 -2.84
N LYS A 76 -6.30 5.00 -3.67
CA LYS A 76 -7.63 5.39 -3.21
C LYS A 76 -8.44 4.14 -2.89
N ARG A 77 -9.03 4.08 -1.70
CA ARG A 77 -9.94 3.01 -1.29
C ARG A 77 -11.27 3.14 -2.05
N LEU A 78 -11.90 2.01 -2.35
CA LEU A 78 -13.16 1.91 -3.09
C LEU A 78 -14.32 1.73 -2.11
N GLU A 79 -15.40 2.48 -2.32
CA GLU A 79 -16.66 2.29 -1.59
C GLU A 79 -17.39 1.01 -2.06
N GLU A 80 -18.16 0.39 -1.16
CA GLU A 80 -18.89 -0.86 -1.39
C GLU A 80 -19.89 -0.77 -2.56
N ASP A 81 -20.51 0.39 -2.77
CA ASP A 81 -21.53 0.61 -3.80
C ASP A 81 -21.00 0.44 -5.23
N ARG A 82 -19.67 0.47 -5.42
CA ARG A 82 -19.00 0.30 -6.72
C ARG A 82 -18.41 -1.10 -6.95
N LEU A 83 -18.57 -2.01 -5.98
CA LEU A 83 -18.05 -3.38 -6.03
C LEU A 83 -19.12 -4.41 -6.41
N MET A 84 -20.39 -4.00 -6.53
CA MET A 84 -21.53 -4.84 -6.91
C MET A 84 -22.00 -4.65 -8.36
N ASP A 85 -21.32 -3.81 -9.13
CA ASP A 85 -21.55 -3.58 -10.57
C ASP A 85 -20.61 -4.44 -11.45
#